data_AF-A0A1I5IPR7-F1
#
_entry.id   AF-A0A1I5IPR7-F1
#
_cell.length_a   1.000
_cell.length_b   1.000
_cell.length_c   1.000
_cell.angle_alpha   90.00
_cell.angle_beta   90.00
_cell.angle_gamma   90.00
#
_symmetry.space_group_name_H-M   'P 1'
#
loop_
_entity.id
_entity.type
_entity.pdbx_description
1 polymer ?
#
loop_
_entity_poly.entity_id
_entity_poly.type
_entity_poly.pdbx_seq_one_letter_code
_entity_poly.pdbx_strand_id
1 'polypeptide(L)' 'MVFSEYINSLPGRSNPKVEVINKIASACLVDRSTVYRWASGDMVPDALKRKTISETLRIPEEELFPDA' A
#
# COMPACT_ATOMS: atom_id res chain seq x y z
N MET A 1 6.40 9.47 -4.02
CA MET A 1 6.92 8.80 -2.80
C MET A 1 6.59 7.33 -2.90
N VAL A 2 7.56 6.44 -2.73
CA VAL A 2 7.37 5.00 -2.98
C VAL A 2 6.42 4.40 -1.94
N PHE A 3 5.63 3.40 -2.32
CA PHE A 3 4.61 2.79 -1.45
C PHE A 3 5.14 2.33 -0.09
N SER A 4 6.31 1.68 -0.07
CA SER A 4 6.97 1.25 1.16
C SER A 4 7.35 2.43 2.06
N GLU A 5 7.88 3.51 1.49
CA GLU A 5 8.20 4.75 2.21
C GLU A 5 6.96 5.39 2.80
N TYR A 6 5.86 5.46 2.03
CA TYR A 6 4.59 5.97 2.52
C TYR A 6 4.10 5.18 3.74
N ILE A 7 4.02 3.85 3.63
CA ILE A 7 3.56 2.98 4.73
C ILE A 7 4.49 3.05 5.96
N ASN A 8 5.79 3.26 5.76
CA ASN A 8 6.76 3.37 6.85
C ASN A 8 6.84 4.77 7.47
N SER A 9 6.44 5.81 6.73
CA SER A 9 6.24 7.16 7.26
C SER A 9 5.07 7.25 8.23
N LEU A 10 4.09 6.35 8.10
CA LEU A 10 2.95 6.28 9.02
C LEU A 10 3.43 5.86 10.41
N PRO A 11 2.97 6.52 11.49
CA PRO A 11 3.40 6.22 12.85
C PRO A 11 3.11 4.75 13.19
N GLY A 12 4.17 3.95 13.34
CA GLY A 12 4.12 2.49 13.37
C GLY A 12 3.43 1.85 14.59
N ARG A 13 3.00 2.64 15.58
CA ARG A 13 2.23 2.18 16.76
C ARG A 13 0.87 2.85 16.90
N SER A 14 0.49 3.70 15.96
CA SER A 14 -0.77 4.44 16.03
C SER A 14 -1.79 3.82 15.07
N ASN A 15 -3.08 3.95 15.41
CA ASN A 15 -4.23 3.56 14.57
C ASN A 15 -4.08 3.83 13.05
N PRO A 16 -3.46 4.94 12.59
CA PRO A 16 -3.41 5.29 11.17
C PRO A 16 -2.73 4.25 10.26
N LYS A 17 -1.62 3.62 10.68
CA LYS A 17 -0.96 2.60 9.84
C LYS A 17 -1.85 1.39 9.66
N VAL A 18 -2.45 0.91 10.75
CA VAL A 18 -3.34 -0.25 10.75
C VAL A 18 -4.62 0.04 9.94
N GLU A 19 -5.19 1.23 10.09
CA GLU A 19 -6.36 1.67 9.31
C GLU A 19 -6.07 1.75 7.81
N VAL A 20 -4.93 2.31 7.42
CA VAL A 20 -4.52 2.37 6.01
C VAL A 20 -4.31 0.97 5.44
N ILE A 21 -3.61 0.09 6.16
CA ILE A 21 -3.41 -1.30 5.75
C ILE A 21 -4.76 -2.03 5.60
N ASN A 22 -5.68 -1.85 6.56
CA ASN A 22 -7.03 -2.41 6.48
C ASN A 22 -7.80 -1.89 5.27
N LYS A 23 -7.73 -0.58 5.01
CA LYS A 23 -8.41 0.06 3.88
C LYS A 23 -7.91 -0.50 2.55
N ILE A 24 -6.59 -0.63 2.39
CA ILE A 24 -5.97 -1.19 1.19
C ILE A 24 -6.35 -2.67 1.03
N ALA A 25 -6.26 -3.46 2.11
CA ALA A 25 -6.59 -4.88 2.10
C ALA A 25 -8.05 -5.10 1.64
N SER A 26 -8.99 -4.35 2.20
CA SER A 26 -10.41 -4.40 1.82
C SER A 26 -10.63 -3.95 0.37
N ALA A 27 -9.98 -2.86 -0.07
CA ALA A 27 -10.14 -2.35 -1.44
C ALA A 27 -9.58 -3.34 -2.49
N CYS A 28 -8.49 -4.03 -2.17
CA CYS A 28 -7.84 -4.98 -3.06
C CYS A 28 -8.37 -6.42 -2.92
N LEU A 29 -9.31 -6.66 -1.99
CA LEU A 29 -9.86 -7.99 -1.67
C LEU A 29 -8.76 -9.01 -1.30
N VAL A 30 -7.77 -8.56 -0.52
CA VAL A 30 -6.66 -9.38 -0.03
C VAL A 30 -6.61 -9.35 1.49
N ASP A 31 -5.83 -10.25 2.08
CA ASP A 31 -5.52 -10.21 3.50
C ASP A 31 -4.49 -9.09 3.83
N ARG A 32 -4.43 -8.68 5.09
CA ARG A 32 -3.46 -7.68 5.55
C ARG A 32 -2.00 -8.10 5.36
N SER A 33 -1.70 -9.39 5.49
CA SER A 33 -0.31 -9.89 5.39
C SER A 33 0.24 -9.68 3.98
N THR A 34 -0.62 -9.81 2.96
CA THR A 34 -0.30 -9.46 1.58
C THR A 34 0.11 -8.00 1.44
N VAL A 35 -0.62 -7.06 2.06
CA VAL A 35 -0.28 -5.63 2.05
C VAL A 35 1.03 -5.35 2.80
N TYR A 36 1.27 -6.04 3.93
CA TYR A 36 2.55 -5.93 4.63
C TYR A 36 3.73 -6.42 3.79
N ARG A 37 3.56 -7.49 3.01
CA ARG A 37 4.59 -7.98 2.07
C ARG A 37 4.88 -7.00 0.94
N TRP A 38 3.89 -6.22 0.51
CA TRP A 38 4.13 -5.12 -0.42
C TRP A 38 4.91 -3.98 0.23
N ALA A 39 4.59 -3.66 1.48
CA ALA A 39 5.28 -2.60 2.22
C ALA A 39 6.73 -2.97 2.61
N SER A 40 7.04 -4.25 2.81
CA SER A 40 8.40 -4.75 3.03
C SER A 40 9.22 -4.91 1.74
N GLY A 41 8.56 -4.94 0.57
CA GLY A 41 9.21 -5.19 -0.72
C GLY A 41 9.38 -6.67 -1.06
N ASP A 42 8.85 -7.59 -0.24
CA ASP A 42 8.90 -9.05 -0.50
C ASP A 42 8.09 -9.44 -1.75
N MET A 43 7.13 -8.61 -2.14
CA MET A 43 6.24 -8.83 -3.27
C MET A 43 5.81 -7.50 -3.88
N VAL A 44 5.62 -7.46 -5.19
CA VAL A 44 5.07 -6.29 -5.89
C VAL A 44 3.60 -6.54 -6.23
N PRO A 45 2.67 -5.61 -5.93
CA PRO A 45 1.29 -5.73 -6.36
C PRO A 45 1.15 -5.70 -7.89
N ASP A 46 0.22 -6.48 -8.42
CA ASP A 46 -0.14 -6.44 -9.85
C ASP A 46 -0.78 -5.10 -10.26
N ALA A 47 -0.85 -4.84 -11.56
CA ALA A 47 -1.32 -3.57 -12.12
C ALA A 47 -2.72 -3.14 -11.63
N LEU A 48 -3.65 -4.10 -11.48
CA LEU A 48 -4.99 -3.78 -10.99
C LEU A 48 -4.94 -3.31 -9.54
N LYS A 49 -4.18 -4.02 -8.68
CA LYS A 49 -4.00 -3.66 -7.27
C LYS A 49 -3.26 -2.33 -7.11
N ARG A 50 -2.23 -2.06 -7.92
CA ARG A 50 -1.53 -0.76 -7.93
C ARG A 50 -2.47 0.39 -8.22
N LYS A 51 -3.30 0.26 -9.25
CA LYS A 51 -4.33 1.26 -9.57
C LYS A 51 -5.30 1.46 -8.41
N THR A 52 -5.81 0.38 -7.82
CA THR A 52 -6.70 0.44 -6.66
C THR A 52 -6.04 1.13 -5.45
N ILE A 53 -4.76 0.85 -5.19
CA ILE A 53 -4.00 1.50 -4.11
C ILE A 53 -3.84 3.00 -4.38
N SER A 54 -3.48 3.39 -5.61
CA SER A 54 -3.39 4.78 -6.05
C SER A 54 -4.70 5.54 -5.81
N GLU A 55 -5.83 4.98 -6.22
CA GLU A 55 -7.17 5.55 -6.00
C GLU A 55 -7.51 5.63 -4.50
N THR A 56 -7.14 4.60 -3.72
CA THR A 56 -7.41 4.51 -2.28
C THR A 56 -6.65 5.57 -1.47
N LEU A 57 -5.40 5.84 -1.85
CA LEU A 57 -4.50 6.77 -1.18
C LEU A 57 -4.54 8.18 -1.77
N ARG A 58 -5.11 8.35 -2.97
CA ARG A 58 -5.10 9.58 -3.77
C ARG A 58 -3.67 10.07 -4.06
N ILE A 59 -2.78 9.12 -4.35
CA ILE A 59 -1.40 9.36 -4.76
C ILE A 59 -1.22 8.67 -6.12
N PRO A 60 -0.63 9.34 -7.13
CA PRO A 60 -0.42 8.74 -8.45
C PRO A 60 0.30 7.38 -8.39
N GLU A 61 -0.12 6.45 -9.26
CA GLU A 61 0.49 5.12 -9.35
C GLU A 61 1.99 5.19 -9.60
N GLU A 62 2.42 6.08 -10.50
CA GLU A 62 3.83 6.33 -10.88
C GLU A 62 4.68 6.81 -9.69
N GLU A 63 4.06 7.50 -8.73
CA GLU A 63 4.76 7.94 -7.52
C GLU A 63 4.93 6.81 -6.51
N LEU A 64 3.90 5.97 -6.36
CA LEU A 64 3.87 4.85 -5.42
C LEU A 64 4.70 3.67 -5.91
N PHE A 65 4.75 3.45 -7.22
CA PHE A 65 5.35 2.30 -7.87
C PHE A 65 6.17 2.73 -9.11
N PRO A 66 7.28 3.45 -8.94
CA PRO A 66 8.04 4.02 -10.06
C PRO A 66 8.73 2.98 -10.96
N ASP A 67 8.98 1.77 -10.45
CA ASP A 67 9.72 0.70 -11.14
C ASP A 67 8.83 -0.45 -11.65
N ALA A 68 7.51 -0.24 -11.71
CA ALA A 68 6.51 -1.31 -11.84
C ALA A 68 5.97 -1.56 -13.26
#